data_AF-A0A259ZRX2-F1
#
_entry.id   AF-A0A259ZRX2-F1
#
_cell.length_a   1.000
_cell.length_b   1.000
_cell.length_c   1.000
_cell.angle_alpha   90.00
_cell.angle_beta   90.00
_cell.angle_gamma   90.00
#
_symmetry.space_group_name_H-M   'P 1'
#
loop_
_entity.id
_entity.type
_entity.pdbx_description
1 polymer ?
#
loop_
_entity_poly.entity_id
_entity_poly.type
_entity_poly.pdbx_seq_one_letter_code
_entity_poly.pdbx_strand_id
1 'polypeptide(L)'
;MKRILNVARIHNTSWATTFAWPLGILAVVFVITYGIFLVVPVNESEFTFTGGVFSVYGFGIAFYITAITQCFPYALGLSITRREFLSATALVGVTQSVAIGTVVYLLSVVEAATGGFGKKLRMFGLARYATDNEVLQWATLVTGLLLIGGIGAFIGVVYRRYRTNGLFTLGLSALVLFGGGSVLVTWQNWWPNVGSFFTDTPRILLLVIIPLIITAVLSAASWVGLLKATA
;
A
#
# COMPACT_ATOMS: atom_id res chain seq x y z
N MET A 1 -7.59 -21.96 -16.71
CA MET A 1 -8.54 -21.04 -16.01
C MET A 1 -9.18 -21.67 -14.76
N LYS A 2 -9.86 -22.83 -14.84
CA LYS A 2 -10.49 -23.49 -13.66
C LYS A 2 -9.51 -23.79 -12.50
N ARG A 3 -8.26 -24.14 -12.81
CA ARG A 3 -7.21 -24.42 -11.81
C ARG A 3 -6.72 -23.17 -11.07
N ILE A 4 -6.68 -22.01 -11.74
CA ILE A 4 -6.29 -20.72 -11.14
C ILE A 4 -7.37 -20.24 -10.16
N LEU A 5 -8.65 -20.38 -10.53
CA LEU A 5 -9.79 -20.09 -9.65
C LEU A 5 -9.84 -21.02 -8.42
N ASN A 6 -9.50 -22.29 -8.57
CA ASN A 6 -9.42 -23.22 -7.44
C ASN A 6 -8.24 -22.91 -6.50
N VAL A 7 -7.10 -22.44 -7.02
CA VAL A 7 -5.96 -21.98 -6.19
C VAL A 7 -6.26 -20.63 -5.52
N ALA A 8 -6.99 -19.73 -6.18
CA ALA A 8 -7.47 -18.49 -5.56
C ALA A 8 -8.45 -18.78 -4.40
N ARG A 9 -9.28 -19.83 -4.51
CA ARG A 9 -10.14 -20.30 -3.40
C ARG A 9 -9.34 -20.78 -2.18
N ILE A 10 -8.11 -21.29 -2.36
CA ILE A 10 -7.23 -21.66 -1.24
C ILE A 10 -6.74 -20.42 -0.49
N HIS A 11 -6.52 -19.29 -1.18
CA HIS A 11 -6.27 -18.00 -0.50
C HIS A 11 -7.54 -17.45 0.17
N ASN A 12 -8.73 -17.82 -0.30
CA ASN A 12 -9.99 -17.45 0.35
C ASN A 12 -10.25 -18.22 1.65
N THR A 13 -9.52 -19.31 1.91
CA THR A 13 -9.53 -19.98 3.22
C THR A 13 -8.94 -19.08 4.32
N SER A 14 -8.10 -18.10 3.95
CA SER A 14 -7.57 -17.04 4.84
C SER A 14 -8.22 -15.67 4.59
N TRP A 15 -9.53 -15.65 4.30
CA TRP A 15 -10.31 -14.41 4.17
C TRP A 15 -10.13 -13.47 5.38
N ALA A 16 -9.96 -14.05 6.57
CA ALA A 16 -9.72 -13.30 7.80
C ALA A 16 -8.43 -12.48 7.72
N THR A 17 -7.31 -13.07 7.30
CA THR A 17 -6.01 -12.38 7.19
C THR A 17 -5.98 -11.42 6.00
N THR A 18 -6.71 -11.73 4.93
CA THR A 18 -6.72 -10.91 3.72
C THR A 18 -7.61 -9.67 3.86
N PHE A 19 -8.78 -9.80 4.52
CA PHE A 19 -9.78 -8.73 4.60
C PHE A 19 -10.16 -8.34 6.03
N ALA A 20 -10.43 -9.31 6.92
CA ALA A 20 -10.96 -9.00 8.25
C ALA A 20 -9.94 -8.27 9.13
N TRP A 21 -8.68 -8.71 9.15
CA TRP A 21 -7.61 -8.09 9.94
C TRP A 21 -7.31 -6.64 9.51
N PRO A 22 -7.07 -6.33 8.22
CA PRO A 22 -6.81 -4.94 7.84
C PRO A 22 -8.00 -4.02 8.14
N LEU A 23 -9.24 -4.47 7.92
CA LEU A 23 -10.43 -3.69 8.25
C LEU A 23 -10.66 -3.57 9.76
N GLY A 24 -10.38 -4.62 10.53
CA GLY A 24 -10.46 -4.62 11.99
C GLY A 24 -9.45 -3.66 12.61
N ILE A 25 -8.21 -3.66 12.14
CA ILE A 25 -7.19 -2.70 12.56
C ILE A 25 -7.63 -1.27 12.24
N LEU A 26 -8.13 -1.04 11.02
CA LEU A 26 -8.65 0.27 10.62
C LEU A 26 -9.79 0.74 11.53
N ALA A 27 -10.72 -0.15 11.86
CA ALA A 27 -11.85 0.14 12.74
C ALA A 27 -11.39 0.46 14.18
N VAL A 28 -10.46 -0.32 14.73
CA VAL A 28 -9.90 -0.06 16.07
C VAL A 28 -9.15 1.27 16.09
N VAL A 29 -8.33 1.56 15.07
CA VAL A 29 -7.63 2.84 14.95
C VAL A 29 -8.61 4.01 14.86
N PHE A 30 -9.70 3.84 14.11
CA PHE A 30 -10.77 4.84 14.04
C PHE A 30 -11.42 5.07 15.41
N VAL A 31 -11.77 4.01 16.13
CA VAL A 31 -12.38 4.11 17.47
C VAL A 31 -11.44 4.81 18.46
N ILE A 32 -10.15 4.43 18.48
CA ILE A 32 -9.16 5.06 19.37
C ILE A 32 -9.01 6.53 19.04
N THR A 33 -8.85 6.85 17.76
CA THR A 33 -8.66 8.21 17.29
C THR A 33 -9.90 9.06 17.58
N TYR A 34 -11.08 8.57 17.24
CA TYR A 34 -12.35 9.23 17.57
C TYR A 34 -12.51 9.44 19.08
N GLY A 35 -12.15 8.44 19.89
CA GLY A 35 -12.14 8.52 21.35
C GLY A 35 -11.22 9.61 21.90
N ILE A 36 -10.02 9.77 21.32
CA ILE A 36 -9.10 10.86 21.69
C ILE A 36 -9.75 12.22 21.41
N PHE A 37 -10.41 12.39 20.27
CA PHE A 37 -11.08 13.64 19.88
C PHE A 37 -12.38 13.93 20.65
N LEU A 38 -12.90 12.95 21.42
CA LEU A 38 -13.97 13.20 22.38
C LEU A 38 -13.46 13.85 23.68
N VAL A 39 -12.21 13.56 24.06
CA VAL A 39 -11.64 13.97 25.36
C VAL A 39 -10.73 15.19 25.22
N VAL A 40 -10.01 15.30 24.10
CA VAL A 40 -9.09 16.42 23.85
C VAL A 40 -9.88 17.63 23.34
N PRO A 41 -9.73 18.82 23.96
CA PRO A 41 -10.29 20.06 23.41
C PRO A 41 -9.53 20.41 22.13
N VAL A 42 -10.21 20.28 21.00
CA VAL A 42 -9.66 20.60 19.68
C VAL A 42 -10.18 21.97 19.27
N ASN A 43 -9.31 22.81 18.71
CA ASN A 43 -9.75 24.07 18.11
C ASN A 43 -10.77 23.76 17.01
N GLU A 44 -12.03 24.13 17.23
CA GLU A 44 -13.13 23.83 16.32
C GLU A 44 -12.99 24.53 14.96
N SER A 45 -12.06 25.46 14.79
CA SER A 45 -11.88 26.22 13.56
C SER A 45 -11.25 25.39 12.43
N GLU A 46 -10.44 24.38 12.73
CA GLU A 46 -9.68 23.64 11.72
C GLU A 46 -9.90 22.13 11.80
N PHE A 47 -9.95 21.50 10.63
CA PHE A 47 -9.99 20.05 10.57
C PHE A 47 -8.62 19.47 10.91
N THR A 48 -8.61 18.41 11.72
CA THR A 48 -7.36 17.76 12.14
C THR A 48 -7.13 16.46 11.38
N PHE A 49 -5.94 16.33 10.78
CA PHE A 49 -5.50 15.11 10.11
C PHE A 49 -4.95 14.10 11.12
N THR A 50 -5.48 12.87 11.09
CA THR A 50 -5.15 11.84 12.10
C THR A 50 -4.14 10.82 11.63
N GLY A 51 -3.99 10.65 10.31
CA GLY A 51 -3.13 9.62 9.73
C GLY A 51 -3.59 8.18 9.94
N GLY A 52 -4.74 7.93 10.58
CA GLY A 52 -5.18 6.59 10.98
C GLY A 52 -5.32 5.61 9.81
N VAL A 53 -5.65 6.10 8.62
CA VAL A 53 -5.76 5.28 7.40
C VAL A 53 -4.43 4.64 6.98
N PHE A 54 -3.28 5.23 7.36
CA PHE A 54 -1.95 4.67 7.09
C PHE A 54 -1.71 3.30 7.77
N SER A 55 -2.49 2.96 8.81
CA SER A 55 -2.44 1.64 9.45
C SER A 55 -2.71 0.49 8.49
N VAL A 56 -3.66 0.66 7.56
CA VAL A 56 -4.00 -0.35 6.53
C VAL A 56 -2.85 -0.56 5.57
N TYR A 57 -2.17 0.52 5.18
CA TYR A 57 -1.00 0.45 4.32
C TYR A 57 0.15 -0.27 5.05
N GLY A 58 0.39 0.04 6.32
CA GLY A 58 1.38 -0.66 7.15
C GLY A 58 1.09 -2.17 7.25
N PHE A 59 -0.16 -2.56 7.51
CA PHE A 59 -0.58 -3.96 7.49
C PHE A 59 -0.35 -4.61 6.12
N GLY A 60 -0.66 -3.91 5.03
CA GLY A 60 -0.43 -4.37 3.66
C GLY A 60 1.02 -4.78 3.41
N ILE A 61 1.99 -3.93 3.80
CA ILE A 61 3.42 -4.26 3.68
C ILE A 61 3.73 -5.58 4.39
N ALA A 62 3.37 -5.68 5.68
CA ALA A 62 3.65 -6.85 6.50
C ALA A 62 3.00 -8.12 5.94
N PHE A 63 1.77 -8.03 5.43
CA PHE A 63 1.05 -9.12 4.79
C PHE A 63 1.80 -9.66 3.58
N TYR A 64 2.21 -8.80 2.64
CA TYR A 64 2.92 -9.24 1.43
C TYR A 64 4.35 -9.73 1.70
N ILE A 65 5.05 -9.15 2.68
CA ILE A 65 6.34 -9.70 3.15
C ILE A 65 6.12 -11.12 3.68
N THR A 66 5.13 -11.32 4.54
CA THR A 66 4.82 -12.63 5.15
C THR A 66 4.39 -13.64 4.10
N ALA A 67 3.59 -13.24 3.11
CA ALA A 67 3.19 -14.09 2.00
C ALA A 67 4.40 -14.67 1.26
N ILE A 68 5.40 -13.85 0.94
CA ILE A 68 6.61 -14.31 0.24
C ILE A 68 7.56 -15.12 1.15
N THR A 69 7.69 -14.73 2.41
CA THR A 69 8.69 -15.31 3.32
C THR A 69 8.21 -16.60 3.98
N GLN A 70 6.91 -16.72 4.28
CA GLN A 70 6.34 -17.84 5.04
C GLN A 70 5.33 -18.67 4.23
N CYS A 71 4.46 -18.04 3.42
CA CYS A 71 3.45 -18.80 2.66
C CYS A 71 4.02 -19.45 1.39
N PHE A 72 4.97 -18.81 0.70
CA PHE A 72 5.61 -19.38 -0.49
C PHE A 72 6.36 -20.71 -0.24
N PRO A 73 7.25 -20.85 0.78
CA PRO A 73 7.91 -22.13 1.04
C PRO A 73 6.89 -23.24 1.36
N TYR A 74 5.85 -22.91 2.12
CA TYR A 74 4.77 -23.83 2.42
C TYR A 74 4.02 -24.28 1.15
N ALA A 75 3.70 -23.34 0.26
CA ALA A 75 3.05 -23.64 -1.02
C ALA A 75 3.91 -24.55 -1.91
N LEU A 76 5.24 -24.34 -1.95
CA LEU A 76 6.15 -25.24 -2.66
C LEU A 76 6.12 -26.66 -2.08
N GLY A 77 6.02 -26.81 -0.76
CA GLY A 77 5.85 -28.11 -0.10
C GLY A 77 4.55 -28.84 -0.47
N LEU A 78 3.52 -28.09 -0.85
CA LEU A 78 2.25 -28.61 -1.39
C LEU A 78 2.29 -28.87 -2.91
N SER A 79 3.48 -28.92 -3.52
CA SER A 79 3.67 -29.10 -4.98
C SER A 79 3.05 -28.00 -5.86
N ILE A 80 2.84 -26.80 -5.31
CA ILE A 80 2.43 -25.62 -6.08
C ILE A 80 3.65 -25.04 -6.78
N THR A 81 3.53 -24.69 -8.07
CA THR A 81 4.67 -24.11 -8.79
C THR A 81 4.89 -22.63 -8.43
N ARG A 82 6.13 -22.14 -8.57
CA ARG A 82 6.48 -20.73 -8.32
C ARG A 82 5.62 -19.75 -9.12
N ARG A 83 5.32 -20.08 -10.38
CA ARG A 83 4.50 -19.27 -11.28
C ARG A 83 3.03 -19.23 -10.84
N GLU A 84 2.49 -20.37 -10.40
CA GLU A 84 1.12 -20.43 -9.87
C GLU A 84 0.98 -19.61 -8.59
N PHE A 85 1.94 -19.73 -7.67
CA PHE A 85 1.94 -18.95 -6.44
C PHE A 85 1.97 -17.45 -6.73
N LEU A 86 2.91 -16.98 -7.55
CA LEU A 86 3.05 -15.56 -7.84
C LEU A 86 1.84 -15.00 -8.59
N SER A 87 1.24 -15.76 -9.51
CA SER A 87 0.01 -15.36 -10.20
C SER A 87 -1.15 -15.21 -9.21
N ALA A 88 -1.26 -16.14 -8.26
CA ALA A 88 -2.28 -16.09 -7.22
C ALA A 88 -2.06 -14.89 -6.29
N THR A 89 -0.82 -14.64 -5.84
CA THR A 89 -0.49 -13.48 -5.00
C THR A 89 -0.79 -12.16 -5.72
N ALA A 90 -0.50 -12.05 -7.02
CA ALA A 90 -0.83 -10.85 -7.79
C ALA A 90 -2.34 -10.63 -7.89
N LEU A 91 -3.12 -11.69 -8.16
CA LEU A 91 -4.58 -11.62 -8.22
C LEU A 91 -5.18 -11.22 -6.87
N VAL A 92 -4.67 -11.78 -5.77
CA VAL A 92 -5.06 -11.40 -4.40
C VAL A 92 -4.69 -9.94 -4.12
N GLY A 93 -3.50 -9.49 -4.55
CA GLY A 93 -3.06 -8.10 -4.55
C GLY A 93 -4.07 -7.13 -5.15
N VAL A 94 -4.47 -7.40 -6.39
CA VAL A 94 -5.45 -6.58 -7.10
C VAL A 94 -6.80 -6.61 -6.40
N THR A 95 -7.29 -7.80 -6.05
CA THR A 95 -8.62 -7.97 -5.42
C THR A 95 -8.67 -7.28 -4.06
N GLN A 96 -7.64 -7.46 -3.23
CA GLN A 96 -7.53 -6.85 -1.91
C GLN A 96 -7.45 -5.33 -2.00
N SER A 97 -6.63 -4.81 -2.92
CA SER A 97 -6.45 -3.36 -3.10
C SER A 97 -7.74 -2.70 -3.59
N VAL A 98 -8.46 -3.34 -4.52
CA VAL A 98 -9.76 -2.85 -5.00
C VAL A 98 -10.79 -2.87 -3.88
N ALA A 99 -10.92 -3.98 -3.14
CA ALA A 99 -11.93 -4.10 -2.09
C ALA A 99 -11.67 -3.14 -0.93
N ILE A 100 -10.46 -3.13 -0.37
CA ILE A 100 -10.10 -2.26 0.75
C ILE A 100 -10.08 -0.79 0.31
N GLY A 101 -9.55 -0.49 -0.87
CA GLY A 101 -9.58 0.87 -1.44
C GLY A 101 -11.02 1.38 -1.61
N THR A 102 -11.94 0.52 -2.03
CA THR A 102 -13.38 0.85 -2.12
C THR A 102 -13.98 1.10 -0.74
N VAL A 103 -13.68 0.28 0.26
CA VAL A 103 -14.17 0.49 1.64
C VAL A 103 -13.65 1.83 2.20
N VAL A 104 -12.35 2.11 2.05
CA VAL A 104 -11.75 3.38 2.49
C VAL A 104 -12.36 4.57 1.74
N TYR A 105 -12.61 4.43 0.43
CA TYR A 105 -13.29 5.45 -0.36
C TYR A 105 -14.71 5.72 0.16
N LEU A 106 -15.51 4.68 0.41
CA LEU A 106 -16.86 4.83 0.97
C LEU A 106 -16.82 5.49 2.36
N LEU A 107 -15.88 5.10 3.22
CA LEU A 107 -15.68 5.76 4.52
C LEU A 107 -15.28 7.23 4.36
N SER A 108 -14.49 7.57 3.34
CA SER A 108 -14.20 8.97 3.01
C SER A 108 -15.47 9.73 2.60
N VAL A 109 -16.33 9.13 1.78
CA VAL A 109 -17.62 9.74 1.38
C VAL A 109 -18.47 10.05 2.61
N VAL A 110 -18.60 9.08 3.53
CA VAL A 110 -19.31 9.25 4.81
C VAL A 110 -18.65 10.32 5.68
N GLU A 111 -17.32 10.36 5.74
CA GLU A 111 -16.55 11.36 6.50
C GLU A 111 -16.91 12.78 6.03
N ALA A 112 -16.94 13.07 4.72
CA ALA A 112 -17.34 14.42 4.29
C ALA A 112 -18.83 14.70 4.47
N ALA A 113 -19.70 13.72 4.25
CA ALA A 113 -21.14 13.90 4.44
C ALA A 113 -21.49 14.25 5.90
N THR A 114 -20.68 13.79 6.85
CA THR A 114 -20.85 14.04 8.30
C THR A 114 -20.00 15.20 8.82
N GLY A 115 -19.31 15.94 7.94
CA GLY A 115 -18.42 17.03 8.36
C GLY A 115 -17.24 16.57 9.22
N GLY A 116 -16.72 15.36 8.96
CA GLY A 116 -15.66 14.73 9.75
C GLY A 116 -16.18 14.08 11.02
N PHE A 117 -17.27 13.30 10.90
CA PHE A 117 -17.94 12.61 12.02
C PHE A 117 -18.35 13.54 13.16
N GLY A 118 -18.75 14.78 12.85
CA GLY A 118 -19.13 15.80 13.83
C GLY A 118 -17.97 16.37 14.66
N LYS A 119 -16.73 15.94 14.41
CA LYS A 119 -15.52 16.39 15.11
C LYS A 119 -14.46 16.99 14.18
N LYS A 120 -14.85 17.32 12.94
CA LYS A 120 -13.95 17.81 11.88
C LYS A 120 -12.70 16.93 11.74
N LEU A 121 -12.90 15.61 11.93
CA LEU A 121 -11.84 14.61 11.84
C LEU A 121 -11.55 14.29 10.37
N ARG A 122 -10.26 14.20 10.01
CA ARG A 122 -9.81 13.76 8.68
C ARG A 122 -8.99 12.50 8.82
N MET A 123 -9.59 11.36 8.50
CA MET A 123 -8.93 10.06 8.58
C MET A 123 -8.88 9.39 7.21
N PHE A 124 -10.02 9.26 6.53
CA PHE A 124 -10.14 8.46 5.30
C PHE A 124 -9.99 9.29 4.02
N GLY A 125 -10.25 10.60 4.09
CA GLY A 125 -10.23 11.51 2.93
C GLY A 125 -8.88 11.94 2.37
N LEU A 126 -7.83 11.10 2.42
CA LEU A 126 -6.50 11.46 1.90
C LEU A 126 -6.53 11.98 0.46
N ALA A 127 -7.22 11.26 -0.44
CA ALA A 127 -7.23 11.59 -1.85
C ALA A 127 -8.08 12.83 -2.18
N ARG A 128 -9.01 13.24 -1.30
CA ARG A 128 -9.87 14.42 -1.50
C ARG A 128 -9.10 15.73 -1.49
N TYR A 129 -7.98 15.81 -0.79
CA TYR A 129 -7.11 17.00 -0.83
C TYR A 129 -6.33 17.09 -2.15
N ALA A 130 -6.08 15.94 -2.77
CA ALA A 130 -5.27 15.85 -3.97
C ALA A 130 -6.11 15.93 -5.25
N THR A 131 -7.44 15.77 -5.21
CA THR A 131 -8.31 15.87 -6.40
C THR A 131 -9.79 15.97 -6.04
N ASP A 132 -10.56 16.75 -6.81
CA ASP A 132 -12.02 16.83 -6.70
C ASP A 132 -12.74 15.70 -7.45
N ASN A 133 -12.03 14.98 -8.32
CA ASN A 133 -12.62 13.90 -9.12
C ASN A 133 -12.75 12.61 -8.29
N GLU A 134 -13.99 12.18 -8.07
CA GLU A 134 -14.36 10.97 -7.32
C GLU A 134 -13.67 9.69 -7.82
N VAL A 135 -13.64 9.49 -9.14
CA VAL A 135 -12.99 8.32 -9.75
C VAL A 135 -11.48 8.35 -9.50
N LEU A 136 -10.87 9.54 -9.58
CA LEU A 136 -9.45 9.71 -9.31
C LEU A 136 -9.13 9.46 -7.83
N GLN A 137 -10.00 9.87 -6.90
CA GLN A 137 -9.84 9.60 -5.47
C GLN A 137 -9.82 8.09 -5.20
N TRP A 138 -10.82 7.38 -5.71
CA TRP A 138 -10.90 5.92 -5.58
C TRP A 138 -9.68 5.24 -6.22
N ALA A 139 -9.32 5.63 -7.45
CA ALA A 139 -8.17 5.07 -8.14
C ALA A 139 -6.86 5.28 -7.35
N THR A 140 -6.67 6.45 -6.74
CA THR A 140 -5.50 6.78 -5.90
C THR A 140 -5.39 5.84 -4.70
N LEU A 141 -6.51 5.54 -4.02
CA LEU A 141 -6.51 4.63 -2.88
C LEU A 141 -6.16 3.20 -3.31
N VAL A 142 -6.72 2.74 -4.42
CA VAL A 142 -6.46 1.41 -4.99
C VAL A 142 -5.01 1.28 -5.45
N THR A 143 -4.48 2.24 -6.23
CA THR A 143 -3.09 2.22 -6.71
C THR A 143 -2.10 2.36 -5.57
N GLY A 144 -2.43 3.14 -4.53
CA GLY A 144 -1.61 3.23 -3.32
C GLY A 144 -1.49 1.89 -2.59
N LEU A 145 -2.60 1.16 -2.41
CA LEU A 145 -2.58 -0.18 -1.81
C LEU A 145 -1.82 -1.19 -2.67
N LEU A 146 -1.99 -1.12 -3.99
CA LEU A 146 -1.23 -1.93 -4.95
C LEU A 146 0.28 -1.68 -4.85
N LEU A 147 0.69 -0.42 -4.81
CA LEU A 147 2.09 -0.02 -4.66
C LEU A 147 2.68 -0.58 -3.37
N ILE A 148 1.96 -0.42 -2.27
CA ILE A 148 2.34 -0.98 -0.98
C ILE A 148 2.47 -2.50 -1.02
N GLY A 149 1.54 -3.19 -1.67
CA GLY A 149 1.64 -4.63 -1.87
C GLY A 149 2.84 -5.04 -2.71
N GLY A 150 3.13 -4.29 -3.78
CA GLY A 150 4.32 -4.48 -4.62
C GLY A 150 5.63 -4.27 -3.85
N ILE A 151 5.71 -3.22 -3.03
CA ILE A 151 6.86 -2.96 -2.14
C ILE A 151 7.04 -4.10 -1.14
N GLY A 152 5.97 -4.51 -0.45
CA GLY A 152 6.02 -5.61 0.51
C GLY A 152 6.45 -6.93 -0.12
N ALA A 153 5.92 -7.24 -1.30
CA ALA A 153 6.34 -8.44 -2.06
C ALA A 153 7.82 -8.37 -2.44
N PHE A 154 8.30 -7.24 -2.97
CA PHE A 154 9.69 -7.05 -3.36
C PHE A 154 10.65 -7.20 -2.18
N ILE A 155 10.36 -6.55 -1.05
CA ILE A 155 11.13 -6.70 0.19
C ILE A 155 11.14 -8.18 0.63
N GLY A 156 10.00 -8.86 0.57
CA GLY A 156 9.88 -10.27 0.88
C GLY A 156 10.79 -11.14 0.01
N VAL A 157 10.89 -10.84 -1.30
CA VAL A 157 11.78 -11.55 -2.23
C VAL A 157 13.25 -11.30 -1.92
N VAL A 158 13.61 -10.04 -1.63
CA VAL A 158 14.99 -9.67 -1.27
C VAL A 158 15.42 -10.38 0.01
N TYR A 159 14.57 -10.37 1.04
CA TYR A 159 14.84 -11.10 2.28
C TYR A 159 14.94 -12.61 2.05
N ARG A 160 14.07 -13.18 1.21
CA ARG A 160 14.12 -14.61 0.89
C ARG A 160 15.46 -15.00 0.26
N ARG A 161 15.97 -14.17 -0.65
CA ARG A 161 17.16 -14.46 -1.45
C ARG A 161 18.48 -14.14 -0.74
N TYR A 162 18.52 -13.02 -0.02
CA TYR A 162 19.75 -12.46 0.53
C TYR A 162 19.70 -12.32 2.06
N ARG A 163 18.62 -12.79 2.70
CA ARG A 163 18.39 -12.75 4.15
C ARG A 163 18.55 -11.33 4.69
N THR A 164 19.01 -11.21 5.93
CA THR A 164 19.20 -9.92 6.62
C THR A 164 20.18 -9.01 5.89
N ASN A 165 21.26 -9.56 5.31
CA ASN A 165 22.23 -8.77 4.54
C ASN A 165 21.57 -8.10 3.34
N GLY A 166 20.63 -8.79 2.66
CA GLY A 166 19.83 -8.21 1.60
C GLY A 166 18.98 -7.02 2.02
N LEU A 167 18.39 -7.07 3.22
CA LEU A 167 17.61 -5.96 3.75
C LEU A 167 18.50 -4.77 4.09
N PHE A 168 19.67 -5.02 4.69
CA PHE A 168 20.62 -3.94 4.98
C PHE A 168 21.18 -3.32 3.71
N THR A 169 21.53 -4.12 2.70
CA THR A 169 22.00 -3.59 1.42
C THR A 169 20.90 -2.83 0.68
N LEU A 170 19.66 -3.31 0.69
CA LEU A 170 18.52 -2.59 0.12
C LEU A 170 18.26 -1.27 0.85
N GLY A 171 18.24 -1.29 2.18
CA GLY A 171 18.04 -0.10 3.00
C GLY A 171 19.15 0.92 2.81
N LEU A 172 20.42 0.48 2.80
CA LEU A 172 21.57 1.34 2.55
C LEU A 172 21.57 1.89 1.12
N SER A 173 21.21 1.08 0.12
CA SER A 173 21.08 1.55 -1.27
C SER A 173 19.99 2.60 -1.40
N ALA A 174 18.84 2.40 -0.74
CA ALA A 174 17.76 3.38 -0.71
C ALA A 174 18.21 4.68 -0.02
N LEU A 175 18.91 4.59 1.11
CA LEU A 175 19.44 5.74 1.83
C LEU A 175 20.44 6.53 0.97
N VAL A 176 21.39 5.84 0.32
CA VAL A 176 22.36 6.49 -0.57
C VAL A 176 21.66 7.10 -1.78
N LEU A 177 20.69 6.42 -2.38
CA LEU A 177 19.99 6.92 -3.57
C LEU A 177 19.12 8.15 -3.25
N PHE A 178 18.26 8.07 -2.23
CA PHE A 178 17.36 9.15 -1.87
C PHE A 178 18.07 10.28 -1.11
N GLY A 179 18.97 9.94 -0.19
CA GLY A 179 19.78 10.91 0.55
C GLY A 179 20.83 11.59 -0.32
N GLY A 180 21.54 10.83 -1.16
CA GLY A 180 22.46 11.39 -2.14
C GLY A 180 21.71 12.26 -3.17
N GLY A 181 20.55 11.79 -3.63
CA GLY A 181 19.67 12.55 -4.51
C GLY A 181 19.21 13.88 -3.88
N SER A 182 18.81 13.89 -2.60
CA SER A 182 18.40 15.12 -1.92
C SER A 182 19.55 16.10 -1.73
N VAL A 183 20.76 15.61 -1.45
CA VAL A 183 21.98 16.43 -1.42
C VAL A 183 22.24 17.06 -2.78
N LEU A 184 22.16 16.29 -3.87
CA LEU A 184 22.34 16.80 -5.23
C LEU A 184 21.30 17.86 -5.61
N VAL A 185 20.02 17.61 -5.33
CA VAL A 185 18.93 18.57 -5.58
C VAL A 185 19.14 19.86 -4.80
N THR A 186 19.59 19.75 -3.54
CA THR A 186 19.88 20.91 -2.69
C THR A 186 21.08 21.69 -3.20
N TRP A 187 22.16 20.99 -3.54
CA TRP A 187 23.37 21.61 -4.06
C TRP A 187 23.14 22.35 -5.38
N GLN A 188 22.30 21.79 -6.26
CA GLN A 188 21.94 22.39 -7.54
C GLN A 188 20.77 23.39 -7.46
N ASN A 189 20.23 23.67 -6.27
CA ASN A 189 19.05 24.52 -6.06
C ASN A 189 17.84 24.12 -6.92
N TRP A 190 17.62 22.81 -7.13
CA TRP A 190 16.54 22.29 -7.98
C TRP A 190 15.21 22.12 -7.26
N TRP A 191 15.11 22.46 -5.97
CA TRP A 191 13.86 22.40 -5.20
C TRP A 191 12.67 23.12 -5.87
N PRO A 192 12.83 24.31 -6.50
CA PRO A 192 11.74 24.94 -7.24
C PRO A 192 11.23 24.07 -8.39
N ASN A 193 12.13 23.43 -9.14
CA ASN A 193 11.77 22.54 -10.25
C ASN A 193 11.08 21.26 -9.76
N VAL A 194 11.52 20.74 -8.61
CA VAL A 194 10.84 19.60 -7.96
C VAL A 194 9.43 20.01 -7.53
N GLY A 195 9.27 21.21 -6.95
CA GLY A 195 7.97 21.76 -6.58
C GLY A 195 7.06 21.95 -7.80
N SER A 196 7.58 22.55 -8.87
CA SER A 196 6.82 22.79 -10.10
C SER A 196 6.41 21.49 -10.78
N PHE A 197 7.24 20.45 -10.71
CA PHE A 197 6.85 19.12 -11.21
C PHE A 197 5.55 18.62 -10.55
N PHE A 198 5.37 18.80 -9.24
CA PHE A 198 4.14 18.36 -8.57
C PHE A 198 2.92 19.25 -8.85
N THR A 199 3.12 20.53 -9.20
CA THR A 199 2.02 21.44 -9.55
C THR A 199 1.62 21.34 -11.01
N ASP A 200 2.59 21.15 -11.90
CA ASP A 200 2.42 21.22 -13.35
C ASP A 200 2.05 19.85 -13.93
N THR A 201 2.42 18.76 -13.26
CA THR A 201 2.10 17.41 -13.72
C THR A 201 0.61 17.10 -13.46
N PRO A 202 -0.11 16.56 -14.47
CA PRO A 202 -1.48 16.11 -14.30
C PRO A 202 -1.67 15.17 -13.10
N ARG A 203 -2.69 15.44 -12.27
CA ARG A 203 -2.99 14.66 -11.06
C ARG A 203 -3.13 13.15 -11.31
N ILE A 204 -3.65 12.76 -12.47
CA ILE A 204 -3.75 11.35 -12.87
C ILE A 204 -2.39 10.68 -13.04
N LEU A 205 -1.39 11.41 -13.53
CA LEU A 205 -0.04 10.89 -13.68
C LEU A 205 0.59 10.65 -12.30
N LEU A 206 0.50 11.64 -11.41
CA LEU A 206 1.09 11.58 -10.08
C LEU A 206 0.43 10.53 -9.17
N LEU A 207 -0.91 10.45 -9.17
CA LEU A 207 -1.64 9.66 -8.18
C LEU A 207 -1.95 8.23 -8.64
N VAL A 208 -2.02 7.99 -9.95
CA VAL A 208 -2.45 6.70 -10.51
C VAL A 208 -1.35 6.08 -11.35
N ILE A 209 -0.90 6.76 -12.40
CA ILE A 209 -0.02 6.15 -13.42
C ILE A 209 1.37 5.85 -12.84
N ILE A 210 2.00 6.82 -12.17
CA ILE A 210 3.34 6.62 -11.58
C ILE A 210 3.33 5.49 -10.52
N PRO A 211 2.42 5.50 -9.51
CA PRO A 211 2.31 4.39 -8.56
C PRO A 211 2.08 3.03 -9.24
N LEU A 212 1.26 2.99 -10.29
CA LEU A 212 0.97 1.76 -11.03
C LEU A 212 2.18 1.25 -11.81
N ILE A 213 2.95 2.14 -12.44
CA ILE A 213 4.22 1.79 -13.11
C ILE A 213 5.21 1.24 -12.08
N ILE A 214 5.39 1.91 -10.94
CA ILE A 214 6.29 1.44 -9.89
C ILE A 214 5.83 0.06 -9.38
N THR A 215 4.53 -0.14 -9.17
CA THR A 215 3.97 -1.44 -8.79
C THR A 215 4.29 -2.52 -9.82
N ALA A 216 4.13 -2.22 -11.11
CA ALA A 216 4.41 -3.16 -12.19
C ALA A 216 5.89 -3.54 -12.23
N VAL A 217 6.79 -2.57 -12.08
CA VAL A 217 8.25 -2.78 -12.02
C VAL A 217 8.63 -3.63 -10.80
N LEU A 218 8.10 -3.31 -9.62
CA LEU A 218 8.37 -4.07 -8.39
C LEU A 218 7.81 -5.50 -8.46
N SER A 219 6.62 -5.66 -9.04
CA SER A 219 6.00 -6.97 -9.25
C SER A 219 6.81 -7.80 -10.24
N ALA A 220 7.28 -7.21 -11.34
CA ALA A 220 8.15 -7.88 -12.30
C ALA A 220 9.51 -8.25 -11.68
N ALA A 221 10.11 -7.35 -10.90
CA ALA A 221 11.35 -7.63 -10.17
C ALA A 221 11.18 -8.77 -9.16
N SER A 222 10.05 -8.79 -8.42
CA SER A 222 9.69 -9.87 -7.51
C SER A 222 9.52 -11.20 -8.24
N TRP A 223 8.86 -11.17 -9.40
CA TRP A 223 8.64 -12.35 -10.25
C TRP A 223 9.96 -12.95 -10.73
N VAL A 224 10.84 -12.13 -11.30
CA VAL A 224 12.17 -12.57 -11.76
C VAL A 224 13.03 -13.03 -10.58
N GLY A 225 12.97 -12.32 -9.45
CA GLY A 225 13.72 -12.64 -8.24
C GLY A 225 13.39 -14.02 -7.67
N LEU A 226 12.11 -14.39 -7.65
CA LEU A 226 11.65 -15.70 -7.15
C LEU A 226 11.85 -16.83 -8.16
N LEU A 227 11.73 -16.57 -9.46
CA LEU A 227 12.00 -17.60 -10.47
C LEU A 227 13.47 -18.05 -10.45
N LYS A 228 14.38 -17.11 -10.21
CA LYS A 228 15.83 -17.34 -10.16
C LYS A 228 16.34 -17.76 -8.77
N ALA A 229 15.48 -17.84 -7.76
CA ALA A 229 15.87 -18.30 -6.43
C ALA A 229 16.09 -19.82 -6.45
N THR A 230 17.29 -20.27 -6.06
CA THR A 230 17.57 -21.67 -5.73
C THR A 230 16.86 -22.01 -4.41
N ALA A 231 16.37 -23.25 -4.29
CA ALA A 231 15.61 -23.72 -3.13
C ALA A 231 16.43 -23.63 -1.84
#